data_AF-A0A6G1IG46-F1
#
_entry.id   AF-A0A6G1IG46-F1
#
_cell.length_a   1.000
_cell.length_b   1.000
_cell.length_c   1.000
_cell.angle_alpha   90.00
_cell.angle_beta   90.00
_cell.angle_gamma   90.00
#
_symmetry.space_group_name_H-M   'P 1'
#
loop_
_entity.id
_entity.type
_entity.pdbx_description
1 polymer ?
#
loop_
_entity_poly.entity_id
_entity_poly.type
_entity_poly.pdbx_seq_one_letter_code
_entity_poly.pdbx_strand_id
1 'polypeptide(L)'
;MAYAGPFLSVHITLHIDPTKLDTFFEVVRTTYDAVTAEPENIFFEVYQSADKPGVFRFVEHWNASMEWMTNVCYASDETFERH
;
A
#
# COMPACT_ATOMS: atom_id res chain seq x y z
N MET A 1 -3.00 19.99 3.32
CA MET A 1 -3.93 20.87 2.58
C MET A 1 -5.33 20.28 2.66
N ALA A 2 -6.41 21.09 2.56
CA ALA A 2 -7.78 20.56 2.65
C ALA A 2 -8.22 20.00 1.29
N TYR A 3 -8.13 18.69 1.12
CA TYR A 3 -8.81 17.99 0.03
C TYR A 3 -10.31 17.88 0.37
N ALA A 4 -11.14 18.42 -0.53
CA ALA A 4 -12.60 18.51 -0.38
C ALA A 4 -13.34 17.67 -1.45
N GLY A 5 -12.64 16.69 -2.02
CA GLY A 5 -13.17 15.70 -2.97
C GLY A 5 -13.47 14.35 -2.31
N PRO A 6 -13.86 13.32 -3.08
CA PRO A 6 -14.13 11.99 -2.55
C PRO A 6 -12.85 11.29 -2.07
N PHE A 7 -12.76 10.97 -0.78
CA PHE A 7 -11.67 10.14 -0.25
C PHE A 7 -11.55 8.83 -1.01
N LEU A 8 -10.32 8.37 -1.19
CA LEU A 8 -10.05 7.08 -1.82
C LEU A 8 -9.68 6.06 -0.73
N SER A 9 -10.38 4.93 -0.75
CA SER A 9 -10.08 3.79 0.11
C SER A 9 -9.60 2.62 -0.74
N VAL A 10 -8.43 2.09 -0.41
CA VAL A 10 -7.77 1.02 -1.16
C VAL A 10 -7.63 -0.20 -0.25
N HIS A 11 -8.04 -1.36 -0.76
CA HIS A 11 -8.00 -2.63 -0.05
C HIS A 11 -7.21 -3.64 -0.87
N ILE A 12 -6.00 -3.97 -0.44
CA ILE A 12 -5.08 -4.85 -1.19
C ILE A 12 -4.95 -6.18 -0.46
N THR A 13 -5.22 -7.28 -1.15
CA THR A 13 -4.94 -8.63 -0.61
C THR A 13 -3.69 -9.18 -1.27
N LEU A 14 -2.67 -9.49 -0.48
CA LEU A 14 -1.41 -10.06 -0.94
C LEU A 14 -1.33 -11.54 -0.54
N HIS A 15 -0.84 -12.36 -1.46
CA HIS A 15 -0.56 -13.77 -1.26
C HIS A 15 0.94 -13.99 -1.42
N ILE A 16 1.63 -14.15 -0.30
CA ILE A 16 3.07 -14.33 -0.20
C ILE A 16 3.36 -15.79 0.15
N ASP A 17 4.41 -16.34 -0.47
CA ASP A 17 4.95 -17.64 -0.07
C ASP A 17 5.37 -17.59 1.42
N PRO A 18 4.81 -18.45 2.29
CA PRO A 18 5.13 -18.45 3.72
C PRO A 18 6.63 -18.64 4.02
N THR A 19 7.39 -19.24 3.10
CA THR A 19 8.84 -19.42 3.23
C THR A 19 9.66 -18.15 3.00
N LYS A 20 9.02 -17.08 2.48
CA LYS A 20 9.66 -15.80 2.12
C LYS A 20 9.18 -14.64 2.98
N LEU A 21 8.50 -14.91 4.09
CA LEU A 21 7.88 -13.87 4.92
C LEU A 21 8.91 -12.89 5.50
N ASP A 22 10.07 -13.37 5.95
CA ASP A 22 11.11 -12.51 6.51
C ASP A 22 11.61 -11.51 5.46
N THR A 23 11.94 -11.98 4.25
CA THR A 23 12.33 -11.12 3.13
C THR A 23 11.20 -10.17 2.73
N PHE A 24 9.95 -10.62 2.75
CA PHE A 24 8.80 -9.76 2.48
C PHE A 24 8.69 -8.63 3.53
N PHE A 25 8.85 -8.94 4.82
CA PHE A 25 8.80 -7.95 5.89
C PHE A 25 9.93 -6.93 5.81
N GLU A 26 11.13 -7.35 5.41
CA GLU A 26 12.26 -6.45 5.19
C GLU A 26 11.99 -5.43 4.07
N VAL A 27 11.43 -5.90 2.96
CA VAL A 27 11.14 -5.04 1.79
C VAL A 27 9.92 -4.15 2.04
N VAL A 28 8.82 -4.74 2.53
CA VAL A 28 7.54 -4.03 2.70
C VAL A 28 7.65 -2.90 3.71
N ARG A 29 8.56 -2.99 4.70
CA ARG A 29 8.77 -1.91 5.67
C ARG A 29 9.19 -0.61 4.98
N THR A 30 10.03 -0.69 3.95
CA THR A 30 10.46 0.50 3.20
C THR A 30 9.27 1.15 2.48
N THR A 31 8.41 0.34 1.87
CA THR A 31 7.17 0.83 1.23
C THR A 31 6.22 1.43 2.25
N TYR A 32 6.04 0.77 3.40
CA TYR A 32 5.20 1.25 4.49
C TYR A 32 5.67 2.61 5.00
N ASP A 33 6.98 2.75 5.27
CA ASP A 33 7.57 3.99 5.78
C ASP A 33 7.42 5.14 4.75
N ALA A 34 7.60 4.85 3.46
CA ALA A 34 7.40 5.84 2.39
C ALA A 34 5.94 6.28 2.29
N VAL A 35 5.01 5.32 2.24
CA VAL A 35 3.57 5.60 2.06
C VAL A 35 2.98 6.34 3.27
N THR A 36 3.36 5.96 4.49
CA THR A 36 2.85 6.62 5.71
C THR A 36 3.46 8.00 5.96
N ALA A 37 4.57 8.34 5.29
CA ALA A 37 5.14 9.68 5.33
C ALA A 37 4.42 10.66 4.39
N GLU A 38 3.64 10.17 3.43
CA GLU A 38 2.89 11.02 2.50
C GLU A 38 1.77 11.77 3.23
N PRO A 39 1.66 13.11 3.10
CA PRO A 39 0.65 13.89 3.80
C PRO A 39 -0.78 13.60 3.31
N GLU A 40 -0.93 13.00 2.12
CA GLU A 40 -2.19 12.53 1.57
C GLU A 40 -2.62 11.18 2.17
N ASN A 41 -1.69 10.37 2.71
CA ASN A 41 -2.03 9.12 3.39
C ASN A 41 -2.56 9.44 4.79
N ILE A 42 -3.85 9.20 5.01
CA ILE A 42 -4.51 9.50 6.29
C ILE A 42 -4.79 8.25 7.11
N PHE A 43 -4.58 7.07 6.53
CA PHE A 43 -4.69 5.76 7.18
C PHE A 43 -3.91 4.73 6.37
N PHE A 44 -3.12 3.91 7.05
CA PHE A 44 -2.51 2.72 6.46
C PHE A 44 -2.31 1.66 7.55
N GLU A 45 -3.03 0.55 7.43
CA GLU A 45 -2.86 -0.61 8.32
C GLU A 45 -2.62 -1.90 7.52
N VAL A 46 -1.76 -2.74 8.10
CA VAL A 46 -1.43 -4.07 7.58
C VAL A 46 -1.97 -5.12 8.52
N TYR A 47 -2.80 -6.02 7.99
CA TYR A 47 -3.29 -7.18 8.70
C TYR A 47 -2.71 -8.45 8.11
N GLN A 48 -2.36 -9.40 8.96
CA GLN A 48 -2.01 -10.76 8.56
C GLN A 48 -3.16 -11.70 8.92
N SER A 49 -3.49 -12.65 8.06
CA SER A 49 -4.48 -13.68 8.35
C SER A 49 -3.98 -14.60 9.47
N ALA A 50 -4.81 -14.80 10.49
CA ALA A 50 -4.51 -15.73 11.58
C ALA A 50 -4.43 -17.20 11.11
N ASP A 51 -5.21 -17.58 10.09
CA ASP A 51 -5.27 -18.95 9.58
C ASP A 51 -4.26 -19.20 8.45
N LYS A 52 -3.83 -18.15 7.75
CA LYS A 52 -2.98 -18.23 6.56
C LYS A 52 -1.82 -17.24 6.66
N PRO A 53 -0.66 -17.64 7.21
CA PRO A 53 0.47 -16.73 7.45
C PRO A 53 0.97 -15.97 6.21
N GLY A 54 0.79 -16.52 5.01
CA GLY A 54 1.14 -15.87 3.74
C GLY A 54 0.12 -14.86 3.21
N VAL A 55 -1.01 -14.66 3.89
CA VAL A 55 -2.09 -13.79 3.40
C VAL A 55 -2.13 -12.50 4.21
N PHE A 56 -1.94 -11.38 3.51
CA PHE A 56 -1.96 -10.04 4.09
C PHE A 56 -3.06 -9.19 3.48
N ARG A 57 -3.58 -8.25 4.26
CA ARG A 57 -4.52 -7.22 3.84
C ARG A 57 -3.96 -5.86 4.19
N PHE A 58 -3.76 -5.01 3.18
CA PHE A 58 -3.50 -3.60 3.40
C PHE A 58 -4.81 -2.84 3.27
N VAL A 59 -5.04 -1.92 4.19
CA VAL A 59 -6.18 -1.00 4.15
C VAL A 59 -5.63 0.40 4.23
N GLU A 60 -5.92 1.19 3.21
CA GLU A 60 -5.36 2.51 3.03
C GLU A 60 -6.48 3.52 2.80
N HIS A 61 -6.36 4.70 3.39
CA HIS A 61 -7.23 5.83 3.08
C HIS A 61 -6.38 7.02 2.69
N TRP A 62 -6.80 7.64 1.59
CA TRP A 62 -6.08 8.72 0.94
C TRP A 62 -6.98 9.93 0.80
N ASN A 63 -6.44 11.06 1.21
CA ASN A 63 -7.01 12.39 1.04
C ASN A 63 -6.59 12.98 -0.31
N ALA A 64 -6.80 12.22 -1.38
CA ALA A 64 -6.33 12.51 -2.73
C ALA A 64 -7.33 12.00 -3.79
N SER A 65 -7.25 12.55 -5.01
CA SER A 65 -8.03 12.06 -6.15
C SER A 65 -7.40 10.79 -6.75
N MET A 66 -8.20 10.01 -7.48
CA MET A 66 -7.69 8.86 -8.23
C MET A 66 -6.64 9.28 -9.27
N GLU A 67 -6.80 10.44 -9.91
CA GLU A 67 -5.79 10.98 -10.82
C GLU A 67 -4.46 11.23 -10.12
N TRP A 68 -4.47 11.82 -8.93
CA TRP A 68 -3.25 12.01 -8.13
C TRP A 68 -2.62 10.67 -7.77
N MET A 69 -3.40 9.68 -7.34
CA MET A 69 -2.87 8.37 -6.96
C MET A 69 -2.23 7.65 -8.16
N THR A 70 -2.84 7.67 -9.34
CA THR A 70 -2.19 7.16 -10.57
C THR A 70 -0.94 7.97 -10.91
N ASN A 71 -1.05 9.29 -10.85
CA ASN A 71 -0.03 10.33 -11.07
C ASN A 71 1.27 10.19 -10.29
N VAL A 72 1.14 9.90 -9.01
CA VAL A 72 2.20 10.13 -8.02
C VAL A 72 2.53 8.83 -7.31
N CYS A 73 1.51 8.11 -6.86
CA CYS A 73 1.70 6.87 -6.11
C CYS A 73 2.01 5.67 -7.03
N TYR A 74 1.45 5.62 -8.25
CA TYR A 74 1.64 4.51 -9.19
C TYR A 74 2.54 4.85 -10.39
N ALA A 75 2.63 6.11 -10.83
CA ALA A 75 3.47 6.47 -11.97
C ALA A 75 4.97 6.61 -11.63
N SER A 76 5.34 6.64 -10.34
CA SER A 76 6.76 6.57 -9.95
C SER A 76 7.40 5.21 -10.22
N ASP A 77 6.64 4.23 -10.71
CA ASP A 77 7.09 2.86 -10.94
C ASP A 77 7.09 2.52 -12.45
N GLU A 78 8.05 3.06 -13.21
CA GLU A 78 8.42 2.53 -14.55
C GLU A 78 8.86 1.05 -14.50
N THR A 79 8.96 0.45 -13.31
CA THR A 79 9.38 -0.94 -13.09
C THR A 79 8.24 -1.93 -12.91
N PHE A 80 6.97 -1.50 -12.79
CA PHE A 80 5.83 -2.42 -12.61
C PHE A 80 5.46 -3.24 -13.87
N GLU A 81 5.88 -2.83 -15.07
CA GLU A 81 5.59 -3.55 -16.33
C GLU A 81 6.58 -4.66 -16.72
N ARG A 82 7.54 -5.04 -15.85
CA ARG A 82 8.44 -6.17 -16.15
C ARG A 82 8.46 -7.21 -15.06
N HIS A 83 7.41 -8.04 -14.96
CA HIS A 83 7.52 -9.42 -14.48
C HIS A 83 6.45 -10.32 -15.10
#